data_AF-A0A1D2M3C0-F1
#
_entry.id   AF-A0A1D2M3C0-F1
#
_cell.length_a   1.000
_cell.length_b   1.000
_cell.length_c   1.000
_cell.angle_alpha   90.00
_cell.angle_beta   90.00
_cell.angle_gamma   90.00
#
_symmetry.space_group_name_H-M   'P 1'
#
loop_
_entity.id
_entity.type
_entity.pdbx_description
1 polymer ?
#
loop_
_entity_poly.entity_id
_entity_poly.type
_entity_poly.pdbx_seq_one_letter_code
_entity_poly.pdbx_strand_id
1 'polypeptide(L)' 'MQKQILSAFFLLTLAFVLIASVDAEYTNVQPCNEVCPRSQAEINECCRAHGYKSDGTVPEEGMQKCKL' A
#
# COMPACT_ATOMS: atom_id res chain seq x y z
N MET A 1 30.57 22.33 -18.08
CA MET A 1 29.88 22.10 -16.77
C MET A 1 28.37 21.83 -16.90
N GLN A 2 27.66 22.42 -17.86
CA GLN A 2 26.20 22.26 -18.03
C GLN A 2 25.70 20.80 -18.21
N LYS A 3 26.45 19.94 -18.91
CA LYS A 3 26.09 18.52 -19.11
C LYS A 3 26.09 17.68 -17.82
N GLN A 4 26.98 18.01 -16.88
CA GLN A 4 27.10 17.33 -15.59
C GLN A 4 25.92 17.69 -14.67
N ILE A 5 25.50 18.95 -14.71
CA ILE A 5 24.35 19.45 -13.96
C ILE A 5 23.06 18.76 -14.44
N LEU A 6 22.85 18.65 -15.75
CA LEU A 6 21.66 17.99 -16.31
C LEU A 6 21.57 16.51 -15.93
N SER A 7 22.71 15.79 -15.96
CA SER A 7 22.77 14.39 -15.53
C SER A 7 22.48 14.23 -14.04
N ALA A 8 22.97 15.13 -13.20
CA ALA A 8 22.72 15.09 -11.76
C ALA A 8 21.24 15.35 -11.45
N PHE A 9 20.60 16.31 -12.12
CA PHE A 9 19.17 16.57 -11.98
C PHE A 9 18.33 15.37 -12.43
N PHE A 10 18.69 14.73 -13.54
CA PHE A 10 17.99 13.53 -14.00
C PHE A 10 18.04 12.39 -12.98
N LEU A 11 19.22 12.11 -12.43
CA LEU A 11 19.39 11.08 -11.39
C LEU A 11 18.62 11.43 -10.11
N LEU A 12 18.60 12.71 -9.72
CA LEU A 12 17.82 13.18 -8.59
C LEU A 12 16.32 12.93 -8.80
N THR A 13 15.79 13.31 -9.97
CA THR A 13 14.36 13.08 -10.29
C THR A 13 14.00 11.60 -10.32
N LEU A 14 14.90 10.75 -10.84
CA LEU A 14 14.69 9.30 -10.87
C LEU A 14 14.63 8.72 -9.45
N ALA A 15 15.50 9.19 -8.54
CA ALA A 15 15.47 8.79 -7.14
C ALA A 15 14.15 9.17 -6.46
N PHE A 16 13.64 10.39 -6.68
CA PHE A 16 12.35 10.82 -6.12
C PHE A 16 11.16 9.99 -6.62
N VAL A 17 11.15 9.62 -7.91
CA VAL A 17 10.09 8.77 -8.49
C VAL A 17 10.10 7.38 -7.87
N LEU A 18 11.28 6.78 -7.67
CA LEU A 18 11.39 5.46 -7.03
C LEU A 18 10.89 5.50 -5.58
N ILE A 19 11.21 6.56 -4.82
CA ILE A 19 10.73 6.73 -3.43
C ILE A 19 9.22 6.93 -3.37
N ALA A 20 8.64 7.69 -4.31
CA ALA A 20 7.19 7.91 -4.34
C ALA A 20 6.38 6.65 -4.71
N SER A 21 7.00 5.65 -5.35
CA SER A 21 6.32 4.42 -5.78
C SER A 21 6.12 3.38 -4.68
N VAL A 22 6.66 3.60 -3.48
CA VAL A 22 6.68 2.60 -2.39
C VAL A 22 5.52 2.77 -1.38
N ASP A 23 4.66 3.78 -1.54
CA ASP A 23 3.81 4.27 -0.44
C ASP A 23 2.38 3.68 -0.35
N ALA A 24 2.13 2.50 -0.88
CA ALA A 24 0.83 1.84 -0.64
C ALA A 24 0.99 0.34 -0.39
N GLU A 25 1.73 -0.04 0.65
CA GLU A 25 1.75 -1.45 1.09
C GLU A 25 0.33 -1.94 1.42
N TYR A 26 -0.57 -1.05 1.88
CA TYR A 26 -1.94 -1.38 2.25
C TYR A 26 -2.97 -0.56 1.47
N THR A 27 -4.01 -1.22 0.97
CA THR A 27 -5.14 -0.59 0.28
C THR A 27 -6.45 -0.82 1.03
N ASN A 28 -7.37 0.13 0.94
CA ASN A 28 -8.71 -0.03 1.52
C ASN A 28 -9.51 -1.04 0.70
N VAL A 29 -10.14 -2.00 1.38
CA VAL A 29 -11.00 -3.00 0.77
C VAL A 29 -12.39 -2.85 1.37
N GLN A 30 -13.20 -1.96 0.76
CA GLN A 30 -14.55 -1.63 1.24
C GLN A 30 -15.42 -2.86 1.58
N PRO A 31 -15.41 -3.97 0.80
CA PRO A 31 -16.13 -5.19 1.18
C PRO A 31 -15.70 -5.80 2.52
N CYS A 32 -14.40 -5.71 2.87
CA CYS A 32 -13.91 -6.18 4.17
C CYS A 32 -14.38 -5.30 5.32
N ASN A 33 -14.84 -4.07 5.06
CA ASN A 33 -15.42 -3.21 6.10
C ASN A 33 -16.76 -3.68 6.64
N GLU A 34 -17.56 -4.31 5.79
CA GLU A 34 -18.88 -4.81 6.16
C GLU A 34 -18.81 -6.22 6.76
N VAL A 35 -17.84 -7.02 6.31
CA VAL A 35 -17.72 -8.44 6.65
C VAL A 35 -16.81 -8.70 7.85
N CYS A 36 -15.80 -7.86 8.12
CA CYS A 36 -14.71 -8.21 9.06
C CYS A 36 -14.64 -7.42 10.38
N PRO A 37 -15.57 -7.56 11.34
CA PRO A 37 -15.38 -7.07 12.70
C PRO A 37 -15.18 -8.18 13.75
N ARG A 38 -14.59 -9.33 13.42
CA ARG A 38 -14.64 -10.53 14.32
C ARG A 38 -13.27 -11.09 14.74
N SER A 39 -12.29 -11.22 13.84
CA SER A 39 -10.93 -11.67 14.20
C SER A 39 -9.89 -11.36 13.10
N GLN A 40 -8.60 -11.40 13.47
CA GLN A 40 -7.49 -11.28 12.50
C GLN A 40 -7.52 -12.36 11.41
N ALA A 41 -8.00 -13.56 11.74
CA ALA A 41 -8.13 -14.64 10.77
C ALA A 41 -9.19 -14.33 9.68
N GLU A 42 -10.32 -13.76 10.09
CA GLU A 42 -11.38 -13.35 9.15
C GLU A 42 -10.96 -12.17 8.27
N ILE A 43 -10.18 -11.24 8.81
CA ILE A 43 -9.59 -10.13 8.05
C ILE A 43 -8.65 -10.70 6.97
N ASN A 44 -7.75 -11.60 7.36
CA ASN A 44 -6.79 -12.21 6.45
C ASN A 44 -7.46 -13.05 5.35
N GLU A 45 -8.56 -13.72 5.69
CA GLU A 45 -9.38 -14.46 4.71
C GLU A 45 -10.08 -13.52 3.73
N CYS A 46 -10.65 -12.41 4.21
CA CYS A 46 -11.29 -11.43 3.33
C CYS A 46 -10.28 -10.80 2.36
N CYS A 47 -9.10 -10.40 2.85
CA CYS A 47 -8.04 -9.90 1.99
C CYS A 47 -7.65 -10.93 0.92
N ARG A 48 -7.49 -12.21 1.30
CA ARG A 48 -7.21 -13.30 0.36
C ARG A 48 -8.31 -13.46 -0.70
N ALA A 49 -9.57 -13.42 -0.29
CA ALA A 49 -10.71 -13.57 -1.20
C ALA A 49 -10.79 -12.45 -2.24
N HIS A 50 -10.28 -11.25 -1.91
CA HIS A 50 -10.23 -10.10 -2.80
C HIS A 50 -8.90 -9.95 -3.57
N GLY A 51 -8.02 -10.96 -3.54
CA GLY A 51 -6.78 -10.97 -4.30
C GLY A 51 -5.60 -10.28 -3.64
N TYR A 52 -5.72 -9.95 -2.35
CA TYR A 52 -4.66 -9.37 -1.53
C TYR A 52 -3.92 -10.46 -0.74
N LYS A 53 -2.79 -10.08 -0.14
CA LYS A 53 -2.11 -10.96 0.81
C LYS A 53 -2.99 -11.17 2.04
N SER A 54 -2.83 -12.32 2.69
CA SER A 54 -3.48 -12.66 3.96
C SER A 54 -2.90 -11.89 5.15
N ASP A 55 -2.80 -10.57 4.98
CA ASP A 55 -2.23 -9.61 5.92
C ASP A 55 -3.08 -8.34 5.81
N GLY A 56 -4.13 -8.28 6.63
CA GLY A 56 -4.99 -7.11 6.73
C GLY A 56 -4.97 -6.53 8.13
N THR A 57 -5.26 -5.25 8.26
CA THR A 57 -5.29 -4.55 9.55
C THR A 57 -6.53 -3.69 9.66
N VAL A 58 -6.99 -3.51 10.90
CA VAL A 58 -8.03 -2.53 11.25
C VAL A 58 -7.31 -1.34 11.89
N PRO A 59 -7.04 -0.24 11.15
CA PRO A 59 -6.60 1.00 11.78
C PRO A 59 -7.69 1.51 12.72
N GLU A 60 -7.31 2.31 13.72
CA GLU A 60 -8.21 2.88 14.74
C GLU A 60 -9.40 3.66 14.14
N GLU A 61 -9.32 4.05 12.87
CA GLU A 61 -10.36 4.73 12.08
C GLU A 61 -11.45 3.80 11.49
N GLY A 62 -11.40 2.49 11.78
CA GLY A 62 -12.48 1.56 11.44
C GLY A 62 -12.57 1.13 9.97
N MET A 63 -11.56 1.44 9.16
CA MET A 63 -11.49 1.10 7.73
C MET A 63 -10.45 0.00 7.46
N GLN A 64 -10.90 -1.22 7.11
CA GLN A 64 -10.04 -2.37 6.87
C GLN A 64 -9.11 -2.10 5.68
N LYS A 65 -7.82 -2.37 5.91
CA LYS A 65 -6.80 -2.28 4.88
C LYS A 65 -6.16 -3.64 4.66
N CYS A 66 -5.98 -4.02 3.40
CA CYS A 66 -5.34 -5.26 2.98
C CYS A 66 -4.01 -4.97 2.31
N LYS A 67 -3.01 -5.83 2.55
CA LYS A 67 -1.69 -5.70 1.95
C LYS A 67 -1.70 -6.13 0.47
N LEU A 68 -1.14 -5.29 -0.41
CA LEU A 68 -0.91 -5.62 -1.82
C LEU A 68 -0.01 -6.85 -1.98
#